data_AF-A0A7S2DRM3-F1
#
_entry.id   AF-A0A7S2DRM3-F1
#
_cell.length_a   1.000
_cell.length_b   1.000
_cell.length_c   1.000
_cell.angle_alpha   90.00
_cell.angle_beta   90.00
_cell.angle_gamma   90.00
#
_symmetry.space_group_name_H-M   'P 1'
#
loop_
_entity.id
_entity.type
_entity.pdbx_description
1 polymer ?
#
loop_
_entity_poly.entity_id
_entity_poly.type
_entity_poly.pdbx_seq_one_letter_code
_entity_poly.pdbx_strand_id
1 'polypeptide(L)'
;LFFGPDENTAGFMDLGAEIGRVRGYPYWKALTTGKSVKLGGIPHDTYGMTTASVHTYVLELLRELGEDEAAITKFQTGGPDGDLGSNEILVSKDRTIGIVDGSGVLYDPLGINRVELTRLAKLRKPIRDFS
;
A
#
# COMPACT_ATOMS: atom_id res chain seq x y z
N LEU A 1 18.86 -13.55 14.72
CA LEU A 1 18.77 -13.22 13.28
C LEU A 1 17.29 -13.24 12.92
N PHE A 2 16.83 -12.21 12.22
CA PHE A 2 15.45 -12.04 11.78
C PHE A 2 15.47 -11.71 10.29
N PHE A 3 14.68 -12.41 9.49
CA PHE A 3 14.65 -12.21 8.05
C PHE A 3 13.30 -11.64 7.62
N GLY A 4 13.34 -10.69 6.68
CA GLY A 4 12.17 -10.16 6.00
C GLY A 4 12.20 -10.53 4.53
N PRO A 5 11.05 -10.45 3.85
CA PRO A 5 11.00 -10.59 2.41
C PRO A 5 11.63 -9.36 1.73
N ASP A 6 12.11 -9.61 0.53
CA ASP A 6 12.61 -8.65 -0.46
C ASP A 6 12.25 -9.17 -1.86
N GLU A 7 12.72 -8.52 -2.93
CA GLU A 7 12.47 -8.88 -4.33
C GLU A 7 12.63 -10.38 -4.57
N ASN A 8 11.57 -11.02 -5.08
CA ASN A 8 11.50 -12.45 -5.40
C ASN A 8 11.67 -13.42 -4.21
N THR A 9 11.63 -12.94 -2.95
CA THR A 9 11.84 -13.81 -1.77
C THR A 9 10.61 -14.03 -0.88
N ALA A 10 9.51 -13.29 -1.09
CA ALA A 10 8.32 -13.36 -0.24
C ALA A 10 7.75 -14.78 -0.07
N GLY A 11 7.77 -15.59 -1.13
CA GLY A 11 7.28 -16.98 -1.11
C GLY A 11 8.09 -17.93 -0.22
N PHE A 12 9.31 -17.56 0.20
CA PHE A 12 10.17 -18.41 1.02
C PHE A 12 10.06 -18.13 2.53
N MET A 13 9.29 -17.11 2.95
CA MET A 13 9.21 -16.73 4.36
C MET A 13 8.61 -17.84 5.23
N ASP A 14 7.61 -18.57 4.71
CA ASP A 14 7.05 -19.75 5.40
C ASP A 14 8.09 -20.87 5.53
N LEU A 15 8.81 -21.16 4.44
CA LEU A 15 9.87 -22.18 4.43
C LEU A 15 10.98 -21.85 5.44
N GLY A 16 11.40 -20.59 5.52
CA GLY A 16 12.40 -20.15 6.47
C GLY A 16 11.99 -20.39 7.92
N ALA A 17 10.74 -20.08 8.29
CA ALA A 17 10.20 -20.37 9.62
C ALA A 17 10.17 -21.88 9.90
N GLU A 18 9.67 -22.67 8.96
CA GLU A 18 9.54 -24.13 9.09
C GLU A 18 10.91 -24.84 9.22
N ILE A 19 11.94 -24.39 8.50
CA ILE A 19 13.31 -24.89 8.68
C ILE A 19 13.79 -24.62 10.11
N GLY A 20 13.51 -23.43 10.66
CA GLY A 20 13.78 -23.12 12.06
C GLY A 20 13.09 -24.11 13.01
N ARG A 21 11.84 -24.46 12.73
CA ARG A 21 11.06 -25.43 13.52
C ARG A 21 11.68 -26.82 13.49
N VAL A 22 12.02 -27.32 12.29
CA VAL A 22 12.64 -28.64 12.09
C VAL A 22 13.99 -28.75 12.79
N ARG A 23 14.75 -27.65 12.86
CA ARG A 23 16.04 -27.58 13.58
C ARG A 23 15.91 -27.40 15.09
N GLY A 24 14.68 -27.39 15.63
CA GLY A 24 14.43 -27.25 17.06
C GLY A 24 14.64 -25.84 17.61
N TYR A 25 14.61 -24.80 16.76
CA TYR A 25 14.75 -23.42 17.23
C TYR A 25 13.48 -22.98 17.99
N PRO A 26 13.57 -22.59 19.28
CA PRO A 26 12.39 -22.28 20.08
C PRO A 26 11.53 -21.13 19.54
N TYR A 27 12.14 -20.14 18.87
CA TYR A 27 11.46 -18.95 18.36
C TYR A 27 11.24 -18.99 16.83
N TRP A 28 11.11 -20.19 16.27
CA TRP A 28 11.01 -20.41 14.81
C TRP A 28 9.93 -19.59 14.10
N LYS A 29 8.79 -19.31 14.74
CA LYS A 29 7.73 -18.47 14.15
C LYS A 29 8.20 -17.02 13.93
N ALA A 30 9.08 -16.51 14.79
CA ALA A 30 9.58 -15.15 14.69
C ALA A 30 10.79 -15.04 13.76
N LEU A 31 11.38 -16.16 13.34
CA LEU A 31 12.61 -16.18 12.52
C LEU A 31 12.45 -15.42 11.20
N THR A 32 11.25 -15.48 10.59
CA THR A 32 10.89 -14.73 9.39
C THR A 32 9.64 -13.87 9.61
N THR A 33 9.61 -12.70 8.98
CA THR A 33 8.43 -11.84 8.83
C THR A 33 7.90 -11.94 7.39
N GLY A 34 6.74 -11.33 7.08
CA GLY A 34 6.13 -11.45 5.74
C GLY A 34 5.61 -12.85 5.38
N LYS A 35 5.59 -13.78 6.34
CA LYS A 35 5.02 -15.12 6.25
C LYS A 35 3.48 -15.10 6.14
N SER A 36 2.89 -16.25 5.82
CA SER A 36 1.44 -16.40 5.72
C SER A 36 0.74 -16.26 7.06
N VAL A 37 -0.54 -15.90 7.02
CA VAL A 37 -1.40 -15.81 8.21
C VAL A 37 -1.48 -17.13 8.99
N LYS A 38 -1.36 -18.27 8.30
CA LYS A 38 -1.34 -19.61 8.93
C LYS A 38 -0.17 -19.79 9.89
N LEU A 39 0.96 -19.14 9.62
CA LEU A 39 2.15 -19.14 10.47
C LEU A 39 2.26 -17.88 11.34
N GLY A 40 1.21 -17.05 11.38
CA GLY A 40 1.14 -15.84 12.20
C GLY A 40 1.78 -14.60 11.55
N GLY A 41 1.84 -14.53 10.22
CA GLY A 41 2.19 -13.29 9.53
C GLY A 41 1.00 -12.35 9.35
N ILE A 42 1.30 -11.08 9.10
CA ILE A 42 0.33 -9.98 8.95
C ILE A 42 0.46 -9.42 7.52
N PRO A 43 -0.57 -9.55 6.65
CA PRO A 43 -0.52 -9.06 5.28
C PRO A 43 -0.40 -7.53 5.20
N HIS A 44 0.74 -7.03 4.74
CA HIS A 44 1.01 -5.59 4.73
C HIS A 44 0.16 -4.81 3.73
N ASP A 45 -0.14 -5.40 2.56
CA ASP A 45 -0.99 -4.81 1.54
C ASP A 45 -2.44 -4.67 2.01
N THR A 46 -3.01 -5.73 2.61
CA THR A 46 -4.39 -5.72 3.13
C THR A 46 -4.61 -4.68 4.23
N TYR A 47 -3.62 -4.49 5.10
CA TYR A 47 -3.69 -3.50 6.18
C TYR A 47 -3.08 -2.14 5.79
N GLY A 48 -2.60 -2.00 4.54
CA GLY A 48 -2.01 -0.77 4.03
C GLY A 48 -0.91 -0.18 4.92
N MET A 49 -0.08 -1.01 5.57
CA MET A 49 0.79 -0.54 6.67
C MET A 49 1.73 0.60 6.26
N THR A 50 2.30 0.52 5.06
CA THR A 50 3.16 1.58 4.50
C THR A 50 2.36 2.83 4.20
N THR A 51 1.22 2.68 3.51
CA THR A 51 0.32 3.79 3.19
C THR A 51 -0.17 4.49 4.44
N ALA A 52 -0.64 3.75 5.44
CA ALA A 52 -1.13 4.32 6.70
C ALA A 52 -0.08 5.18 7.40
N SER A 53 1.19 4.75 7.37
CA SER A 53 2.30 5.50 7.97
C SER A 53 2.58 6.80 7.20
N VAL A 54 2.70 6.73 5.87
CA VAL A 54 2.95 7.91 5.01
C VAL A 54 1.78 8.89 5.06
N HIS A 55 0.56 8.37 4.97
CA HIS A 55 -0.65 9.15 5.02
C HIS A 55 -0.81 9.87 6.38
N THR A 56 -0.53 9.17 7.49
CA THR A 56 -0.52 9.80 8.81
C THR A 56 0.50 10.93 8.87
N TYR A 57 1.72 10.74 8.36
CA TYR A 57 2.70 11.82 8.29
C TYR A 57 2.18 13.05 7.52
N VAL A 58 1.48 12.84 6.40
CA VAL A 58 0.85 13.92 5.63
C VAL A 58 -0.25 14.62 6.44
N LEU A 59 -1.12 13.88 7.13
CA LEU A 59 -2.17 14.46 7.96
C LEU A 59 -1.60 15.31 9.11
N GLU A 60 -0.51 14.87 9.74
CA GLU A 60 0.16 15.62 10.79
C GLU A 60 0.80 16.91 10.26
N LEU A 61 1.39 16.86 9.06
CA LEU A 61 1.92 18.04 8.37
C LEU A 61 0.83 19.06 8.03
N LEU A 62 -0.29 18.59 7.46
CA LEU A 62 -1.42 19.45 7.14
C LEU A 62 -1.99 20.11 8.39
N ARG A 63 -2.08 19.36 9.50
CA ARG A 63 -2.52 19.91 10.79
C ARG A 63 -1.60 21.03 11.28
N GLU A 64 -0.28 20.86 11.18
CA GLU A 64 0.69 21.89 11.56
C GLU A 64 0.56 23.15 10.69
N LEU A 65 0.23 22.98 9.41
CA LEU A 65 -0.01 24.09 8.47
C LEU A 65 -1.40 24.71 8.60
N GLY A 66 -2.31 24.11 9.39
CA GLY A 66 -3.70 24.55 9.50
C GLY A 66 -4.55 24.28 8.25
N GLU A 67 -4.13 23.31 7.44
CA GLU A 67 -4.78 22.94 6.18
C GLU A 67 -5.70 21.73 6.35
N ASP A 68 -6.84 21.74 5.65
CA ASP A 68 -7.74 20.58 5.55
C ASP A 68 -7.30 19.67 4.39
N GLU A 69 -7.21 18.37 4.65
CA GLU A 69 -6.90 17.37 3.62
C GLU A 69 -7.86 17.46 2.44
N ALA A 70 -9.15 17.68 2.69
CA ALA A 70 -10.15 17.76 1.63
C ALA A 70 -10.01 19.02 0.74
N ALA A 71 -9.26 20.03 1.19
CA ALA A 71 -9.04 21.28 0.46
C ALA A 71 -7.79 21.25 -0.43
N ILE A 72 -6.86 20.32 -0.20
CA ILE A 72 -5.62 20.24 -0.97
C ILE A 72 -5.78 19.47 -2.28
N THR A 73 -4.90 19.74 -3.23
CA THR A 73 -4.75 18.92 -4.45
C THR A 73 -3.60 17.93 -4.30
N LYS A 74 -3.79 16.70 -4.81
CA LYS A 74 -2.76 15.67 -4.80
C LYS A 74 -2.37 15.24 -6.21
N PHE A 75 -1.07 15.07 -6.40
CA PHE A 75 -0.50 14.34 -7.53
C PHE A 75 0.20 13.10 -6.98
N GLN A 76 -0.03 11.93 -7.58
CA GLN A 76 0.51 10.66 -7.11
C GLN A 76 1.26 9.92 -8.22
N THR A 77 2.43 9.41 -7.88
CA THR A 77 3.13 8.39 -8.67
C THR A 77 2.89 7.03 -8.02
N GLY A 78 2.30 6.11 -8.77
CA GLY A 78 1.75 4.84 -8.28
C GLY A 78 0.26 4.76 -8.57
N GLY A 79 -0.15 3.77 -9.36
CA GLY A 79 -1.51 3.64 -9.86
C GLY A 79 -2.51 3.02 -8.87
N PRO A 80 -3.80 2.95 -9.27
CA PRO A 80 -4.84 2.24 -8.52
C PRO A 80 -4.66 0.70 -8.54
N ASP A 81 -3.75 0.17 -9.35
CA ASP A 81 -3.41 -1.25 -9.40
C ASP A 81 -2.34 -1.67 -8.39
N GLY A 82 -1.49 -0.73 -7.94
CA GLY A 82 -0.41 -1.00 -7.00
C GLY A 82 -0.83 -0.97 -5.53
N ASP A 83 -0.13 -1.70 -4.67
CA ASP A 83 -0.43 -1.85 -3.23
C ASP A 83 -0.53 -0.53 -2.49
N LEU A 84 0.48 0.33 -2.63
CA LEU A 84 0.50 1.61 -1.90
C LEU A 84 -0.47 2.61 -2.53
N GLY A 85 -0.46 2.70 -3.86
CA GLY A 85 -1.25 3.68 -4.61
C GLY A 85 -2.75 3.45 -4.49
N SER A 86 -3.19 2.18 -4.56
CA SER A 86 -4.59 1.83 -4.34
C SER A 86 -5.02 2.12 -2.91
N ASN A 87 -4.18 1.78 -1.93
CA ASN A 87 -4.50 2.04 -0.52
C ASN A 87 -4.60 3.54 -0.25
N GLU A 88 -3.72 4.37 -0.84
CA GLU A 88 -3.78 5.83 -0.68
C GLU A 88 -5.07 6.40 -1.24
N ILE A 89 -5.50 5.95 -2.42
CA ILE A 89 -6.78 6.36 -3.03
C ILE A 89 -7.97 6.02 -2.12
N LEU A 90 -7.91 4.89 -1.40
CA LEU A 90 -8.99 4.42 -0.54
C LEU A 90 -9.07 5.13 0.81
N VAL A 91 -7.95 5.61 1.35
CA VAL A 91 -7.91 6.24 2.69
C VAL A 91 -7.97 7.77 2.62
N SER A 92 -7.47 8.37 1.55
CA SER A 92 -7.34 9.83 1.43
C SER A 92 -8.63 10.53 1.02
N LYS A 93 -8.73 11.80 1.39
CA LYS A 93 -9.87 12.70 1.13
C LYS A 93 -9.52 13.90 0.25
N ASP A 94 -8.26 14.03 -0.15
CA ASP A 94 -7.78 15.10 -1.02
C ASP A 94 -8.53 15.21 -2.36
N ARG A 95 -8.28 16.28 -3.09
CA ARG A 95 -8.64 16.35 -4.50
C ARG A 95 -7.50 15.83 -5.36
N THR A 96 -7.56 14.56 -5.74
CA THR A 96 -6.54 13.97 -6.62
C THR A 96 -6.70 14.53 -8.03
N ILE A 97 -5.68 15.24 -8.51
CA ILE A 97 -5.68 15.89 -9.83
C ILE A 97 -4.84 15.14 -10.86
N GLY A 98 -3.93 14.25 -10.41
CA GLY A 98 -3.08 13.50 -11.31
C GLY A 98 -2.58 12.20 -10.71
N ILE A 99 -2.55 11.14 -11.52
CA ILE A 99 -1.98 9.84 -11.18
C ILE A 99 -1.09 9.38 -12.34
N VAL A 100 0.10 8.89 -12.01
CA VAL A 100 1.03 8.25 -12.94
C VAL A 100 1.17 6.78 -12.58
N ASP A 101 1.00 5.90 -13.55
CA ASP A 101 1.28 4.47 -13.41
C ASP A 101 1.95 3.90 -14.67
N GLY A 102 2.17 2.57 -14.70
CA GLY A 102 2.82 1.91 -15.83
C GLY A 102 2.05 2.00 -17.15
N SER A 103 0.76 2.36 -17.11
CA SER A 103 -0.10 2.50 -18.29
C SER A 103 -0.16 3.93 -18.83
N GLY A 104 0.23 4.94 -18.05
CA GLY A 104 0.33 6.32 -18.53
C GLY A 104 0.17 7.38 -17.44
N VAL A 105 -0.47 8.51 -17.82
CA VAL A 105 -0.78 9.63 -16.92
C VAL A 105 -2.26 9.98 -17.07
N LEU A 106 -2.99 10.01 -15.95
CA LEU A 106 -4.36 10.52 -15.85
C LEU A 106 -4.30 11.87 -15.14
N TYR A 107 -4.91 12.90 -15.72
CA TYR A 107 -4.88 14.26 -15.19
C TYR A 107 -6.20 14.97 -15.42
N ASP A 108 -6.72 15.61 -14.37
CA ASP A 108 -7.85 16.53 -14.43
C ASP A 108 -7.59 17.69 -13.45
N PRO A 109 -7.46 18.95 -13.93
CA PRO A 109 -7.22 20.11 -13.06
C PRO A 109 -8.38 20.38 -12.09
N LEU A 110 -9.59 19.90 -12.39
CA LEU A 110 -10.76 20.05 -11.52
C LEU A 110 -10.89 18.92 -10.50
N GLY A 111 -10.06 17.88 -10.62
CA GLY A 111 -10.08 16.70 -9.77
C GLY A 111 -10.65 15.49 -10.51
N ILE A 112 -9.93 14.38 -10.44
CA ILE A 112 -10.32 13.11 -11.04
C ILE A 112 -11.53 12.54 -10.26
N ASN A 113 -12.46 11.91 -10.98
CA ASN A 113 -13.64 11.28 -10.37
C ASN A 113 -13.24 10.25 -9.29
N ARG A 114 -13.49 10.59 -8.02
CA ARG A 114 -13.12 9.77 -6.85
C ARG A 114 -13.87 8.43 -6.79
N VAL A 115 -15.12 8.37 -7.27
CA VAL A 115 -15.90 7.13 -7.31
C VAL A 115 -15.25 6.14 -8.27
N GLU A 116 -14.86 6.62 -9.45
CA GLU A 116 -14.20 5.79 -10.45
C GLU A 116 -12.79 5.36 -10.01
N LEU A 117 -12.01 6.27 -9.41
CA LEU A 117 -10.72 5.89 -8.80
C LEU A 117 -10.88 4.81 -7.72
N THR A 118 -11.92 4.93 -6.89
CA THR A 118 -12.23 3.93 -5.86
C THR A 118 -12.57 2.58 -6.49
N ARG A 119 -13.30 2.56 -7.62
CA ARG A 119 -13.60 1.34 -8.37
C ARG A 119 -12.31 0.69 -8.87
N LEU A 120 -11.43 1.45 -9.53
CA LEU A 120 -10.15 0.96 -10.03
C LEU A 120 -9.27 0.42 -8.91
N ALA A 121 -9.16 1.16 -7.79
CA ALA A 121 -8.38 0.76 -6.61
C ALA A 121 -8.86 -0.57 -6.02
N LYS A 122 -10.18 -0.76 -5.91
CA LYS A 122 -10.76 -2.02 -5.42
C LYS A 122 -10.58 -3.19 -6.39
N LEU A 123 -10.61 -2.92 -7.69
CA LEU A 123 -10.44 -3.94 -8.73
C LEU A 123 -8.97 -4.18 -9.11
N ARG A 124 -8.04 -3.41 -8.53
CA ARG A 124 -6.61 -3.38 -8.87
C ARG A 124 -6.39 -3.23 -10.38
N LYS A 125 -6.99 -2.17 -10.94
CA LYS A 125 -6.89 -1.83 -12.36
C LYS A 125 -6.07 -0.57 -12.57
N PRO A 126 -5.23 -0.52 -13.62
CA PRO A 126 -4.45 0.67 -13.95
C PRO A 126 -5.35 1.78 -14.48
N ILE A 127 -4.83 3.00 -14.54
CA ILE A 127 -5.59 4.18 -14.98
C ILE A 127 -6.04 4.12 -16.45
N ARG A 128 -5.44 3.27 -17.29
CA ARG A 128 -5.96 2.97 -18.64
C ARG A 128 -7.42 2.52 -18.64
N ASP A 129 -7.87 1.87 -17.56
CA ASP A 129 -9.22 1.32 -17.46
C ASP A 129 -10.24 2.32 -16.87
N PHE A 130 -9.87 3.60 -16.73
CA PHE A 130 -10.72 4.68 -16.24
C PHE A 130 -11.82 5.03 -17.26
N SER A 131 -13.08 5.11 -16.78
CA SER A 131 -14.27 5.39 -17.62
C SER A 131 -15.28 6.32 -16.97
#